data_AF-A0A392Q980-F1
#
_entry.id   AF-A0A392Q980-F1
#
_cell.length_a   1.000
_cell.length_b   1.000
_cell.length_c   1.000
_cell.angle_alpha   90.00
_cell.angle_beta   90.00
_cell.angle_gamma   90.00
#
_symmetry.space_group_name_H-M   'P 1'
#
loop_
_entity.id
_entity.type
_entity.pdbx_description
1 polymer ?
#
loop_
_entity_poly.entity_id
_entity_poly.type
_entity_poly.pdbx_seq_one_letter_code
_entity_poly.pdbx_strand_id
1 'polypeptide(L)'
;KRYSKYLTSIRTRSSTPGGEDDIDTLLNGVIKKKLKIIPENVTWGGQSNDVFNYLEGDFMKPRIDEVDQLLAKGVNVTVYNGQ
;
A
#
# COMPACT_ATOMS: atom_id res chain seq x y z
N LYS A 1 3.80 -21.20 -10.70
CA LYS A 1 2.78 -20.89 -11.74
C LYS A 1 1.33 -21.21 -11.33
N ARG A 2 1.01 -22.39 -10.77
CA ARG A 2 -0.38 -22.78 -10.40
C ARG A 2 -1.02 -21.90 -9.31
N TYR A 3 -0.24 -21.50 -8.30
CA TYR A 3 -0.73 -20.66 -7.20
C TYR A 3 -1.07 -19.22 -7.63
N SER A 4 -0.24 -18.62 -8.49
CA SER A 4 -0.54 -17.29 -9.06
C SER A 4 -1.85 -17.31 -9.86
N LYS A 5 -2.10 -18.35 -10.68
CA LYS A 5 -3.38 -18.52 -11.38
C LYS A 5 -4.57 -18.64 -10.42
N TYR A 6 -4.40 -19.29 -9.27
CA TYR A 6 -5.44 -19.39 -8.25
C TYR A 6 -5.75 -18.03 -7.61
N LEU A 7 -4.73 -17.25 -7.26
CA LEU A 7 -4.93 -15.88 -6.74
C LEU A 7 -5.64 -14.99 -7.76
N THR A 8 -5.24 -15.07 -9.03
CA THR A 8 -5.94 -14.37 -10.13
C THR A 8 -7.39 -14.84 -10.28
N SER A 9 -7.66 -16.13 -10.08
CA SER A 9 -9.03 -16.69 -10.14
C SER A 9 -9.92 -16.22 -8.99
N ILE A 10 -9.36 -16.02 -7.79
CA ILE A 10 -10.11 -15.45 -6.66
C ILE A 10 -10.48 -14.00 -7.00
N ARG A 11 -9.51 -13.22 -7.48
CA ARG A 11 -9.71 -11.83 -7.90
C ARG A 11 -10.77 -11.70 -9.00
N THR A 12 -10.79 -12.60 -9.97
CA THR A 12 -11.75 -12.57 -11.10
C THR A 12 -13.15 -13.10 -10.76
N ARG A 13 -13.32 -13.82 -9.64
CA ARG A 13 -14.66 -14.26 -9.17
C ARG A 13 -15.37 -13.19 -8.34
N SER A 14 -14.63 -12.23 -7.80
CA SER A 14 -15.15 -11.07 -7.05
C SER A 14 -15.46 -9.86 -7.92
N SER A 15 -15.01 -9.85 -9.18
CA SER A 15 -15.10 -8.67 -10.05
C SER A 15 -16.52 -8.37 -10.50
N THR A 16 -17.09 -7.31 -9.94
CA THR A 16 -18.07 -6.44 -10.62
C THR A 16 -17.30 -5.33 -11.32
N PRO A 17 -17.62 -4.97 -12.57
CA PRO A 17 -16.98 -3.83 -13.24
C PRO A 17 -17.26 -2.54 -12.44
N GLY A 18 -16.20 -1.91 -11.91
CA GLY A 18 -16.31 -0.73 -11.04
C GLY A 18 -16.44 -1.03 -9.54
N GLY A 19 -16.45 -2.30 -9.14
CA GLY A 19 -16.30 -2.70 -7.74
C GLY A 19 -14.83 -2.75 -7.36
N GLU A 20 -14.49 -2.29 -6.17
CA GLU A 20 -13.20 -2.58 -5.55
C GLU A 20 -12.98 -4.09 -5.57
N ASP A 21 -12.12 -4.56 -6.50
CA ASP A 21 -11.43 -5.83 -6.40
C ASP A 21 -10.57 -5.76 -5.14
N ASP A 22 -11.22 -5.91 -3.99
CA ASP A 22 -10.76 -5.34 -2.74
C ASP A 22 -9.44 -5.99 -2.31
N ILE A 23 -8.37 -5.21 -2.46
CA ILE A 23 -7.02 -5.58 -2.03
C ILE A 23 -7.04 -5.94 -0.54
N ASP A 24 -7.94 -5.34 0.24
CA ASP A 24 -8.15 -5.67 1.65
C ASP A 24 -8.62 -7.12 1.80
N THR A 25 -9.65 -7.54 1.05
CA THR A 25 -10.12 -8.94 0.99
C THR A 25 -9.00 -9.93 0.64
N LEU A 26 -8.14 -9.61 -0.33
CA LEU A 26 -7.00 -10.46 -0.70
C LEU A 26 -5.98 -10.60 0.44
N LEU A 27 -5.62 -9.46 1.04
CA LEU A 27 -4.54 -9.36 2.03
C LEU A 27 -4.97 -9.90 3.40
N ASN A 28 -6.18 -9.57 3.85
CA ASN A 28 -6.79 -10.09 5.07
C ASN A 28 -7.26 -11.55 4.93
N GLY A 29 -7.42 -12.04 3.70
CA GLY A 29 -7.83 -13.40 3.40
C GLY A 29 -6.66 -14.38 3.22
N VAL A 30 -6.46 -14.82 1.97
CA VAL A 30 -5.54 -15.94 1.65
C VAL A 30 -4.08 -15.60 1.89
N ILE A 31 -3.69 -14.32 1.80
CA ILE A 31 -2.31 -13.89 2.04
C ILE A 31 -1.96 -13.92 3.52
N LYS A 32 -2.81 -13.38 4.41
CA LYS A 32 -2.64 -13.48 5.86
C LYS A 32 -2.45 -14.93 6.32
N LYS A 33 -3.31 -15.84 5.85
CA LYS A 33 -3.21 -17.29 6.13
C LYS A 33 -1.91 -17.93 5.62
N LYS A 34 -1.40 -17.44 4.48
CA LYS A 34 -0.19 -17.98 3.87
C LYS A 34 1.07 -17.54 4.60
N LEU A 35 1.12 -16.29 5.07
CA LEU A 35 2.29 -15.70 5.73
C LEU A 35 2.50 -16.22 7.15
N LYS A 36 1.43 -16.52 7.90
CA LYS A 36 1.48 -17.10 9.26
C LYS A 36 2.23 -16.28 10.33
N ILE A 37 2.72 -15.08 10.00
CA ILE A 37 3.40 -14.16 10.92
C ILE A 37 2.50 -13.02 11.40
N ILE A 38 1.32 -12.86 10.81
CA ILE A 38 0.39 -11.77 11.12
C ILE A 38 -0.56 -12.25 12.24
N PRO A 39 -0.63 -11.54 13.38
CA PRO A 39 -1.56 -11.90 14.45
C PRO A 39 -3.02 -11.93 14.01
N GLU A 40 -3.83 -12.77 14.64
CA GLU A 40 -5.25 -12.92 14.28
C GLU A 40 -6.04 -11.61 14.43
N ASN A 41 -5.71 -10.81 15.45
CA ASN A 41 -6.35 -9.53 15.75
C ASN A 41 -5.80 -8.34 14.93
N VAL A 42 -4.89 -8.57 13.97
CA VAL A 42 -4.34 -7.51 13.12
C VAL A 42 -4.89 -7.63 11.71
N THR A 43 -5.44 -6.55 11.18
CA THR A 43 -5.83 -6.43 9.77
C THR A 43 -4.80 -5.62 9.00
N TRP A 44 -4.60 -5.96 7.74
CA TRP A 44 -3.91 -5.11 6.80
C TRP A 44 -4.68 -3.78 6.70
N GLY A 45 -3.96 -2.65 6.76
CA GLY A 45 -4.56 -1.31 6.73
C GLY A 45 -5.20 -0.83 8.03
N GLY A 46 -5.30 -1.66 9.09
CA GLY A 46 -6.01 -1.31 10.32
C GLY A 46 -5.47 -0.08 11.07
N GLN A 47 -4.19 0.25 10.90
CA GLN A 47 -3.53 1.40 11.51
C GLN A 47 -3.66 2.71 10.71
N SER A 48 -4.24 2.67 9.52
CA SER A 48 -4.19 3.77 8.53
C SER A 48 -4.68 5.11 9.09
N ASN A 49 -5.86 5.11 9.73
CA ASN A 49 -6.45 6.33 10.30
C ASN A 49 -5.60 6.90 11.43
N ASP A 50 -5.10 6.07 12.34
CA ASP A 50 -4.28 6.52 13.45
C ASP A 50 -2.97 7.13 12.93
N VAL A 51 -2.30 6.45 12.00
CA VAL A 51 -1.07 6.95 11.37
C VAL A 51 -1.31 8.27 10.65
N PHE A 52 -2.43 8.42 9.95
CA PHE A 52 -2.81 9.68 9.32
C PHE A 52 -2.96 10.80 10.37
N ASN A 53 -3.77 10.58 11.41
CA ASN A 53 -4.03 11.58 12.44
C ASN A 53 -2.76 12.01 13.18
N TYR A 54 -1.84 11.08 13.47
CA TYR A 54 -0.59 11.41 14.14
C TYR A 54 0.43 12.15 13.24
N LEU A 55 0.30 12.06 11.91
CA LEU A 55 1.27 12.59 10.96
C LEU A 55 0.70 13.66 10.02
N GLU A 56 -0.57 14.04 10.15
CA GLU A 56 -1.25 14.98 9.24
C GLU A 56 -0.49 16.30 9.09
N GLY A 57 0.10 16.80 10.17
CA GLY A 57 0.89 18.03 10.15
C GLY A 57 2.21 17.92 9.38
N ASP A 58 2.79 16.73 9.26
CA ASP A 58 4.05 16.50 8.55
C ASP A 58 3.85 16.12 7.08
N PHE A 59 2.69 15.54 6.73
CA PHE A 59 2.32 15.26 5.34
C PHE A 59 2.09 16.53 4.53
N MET A 60 1.59 17.59 5.18
CA MET A 60 1.19 18.83 4.50
C MET A 60 2.33 19.84 4.35
N LYS A 61 3.56 19.51 4.75
CA LYS A 61 4.73 20.39 4.64
C LYS A 61 5.44 20.21 3.29
N PRO A 62 5.93 21.29 2.67
CA PRO A 62 6.79 21.18 1.49
C PRO A 62 8.08 20.43 1.85
N ARG A 63 8.63 19.68 0.88
CA ARG A 63 9.87 18.90 1.04
C ARG A 63 11.01 19.40 0.16
N ILE A 64 10.97 20.69 -0.17
CA ILE A 64 11.88 21.33 -1.12
C ILE A 64 13.30 21.37 -0.53
N ASP A 65 13.42 21.77 0.73
CA ASP A 65 14.71 21.86 1.43
C ASP A 65 15.43 20.50 1.50
N GLU A 66 14.68 19.41 1.71
CA GLU A 66 15.24 18.06 1.70
C GLU A 66 15.71 17.63 0.31
N VAL A 67 14.96 17.99 -0.75
CA VAL A 67 15.39 17.73 -2.14
C VAL A 67 16.67 18.51 -2.46
N ASP A 68 16.75 19.77 -2.08
CA ASP A 68 17.94 20.61 -2.29
C ASP A 68 19.19 20.00 -1.61
N GLN A 69 19.05 19.51 -0.38
CA GLN A 69 20.13 18.83 0.33
C GLN A 69 20.58 17.54 -0.36
N LEU A 70 19.65 16.78 -0.93
CA LEU A 70 19.97 15.55 -1.67
C LEU A 70 20.72 15.86 -2.97
N LEU A 71 20.26 16.87 -3.71
CA LEU A 71 20.92 17.34 -4.93
C LEU A 71 22.33 17.86 -4.65
N ALA A 72 22.52 18.64 -3.58
CA ALA A 72 23.83 19.13 -3.16
C ALA A 72 24.82 18.00 -2.79
N LYS A 73 24.30 16.84 -2.36
CA LYS A 73 25.09 15.62 -2.07
C LYS A 73 25.32 14.73 -3.29
N GLY A 74 24.83 15.11 -4.47
CA GLY A 74 24.97 14.33 -5.70
C GLY A 74 24.04 13.12 -5.77
N VAL A 75 22.94 13.10 -5.00
CA VAL A 75 21.93 12.05 -5.09
C VAL A 75 21.02 12.31 -6.29
N ASN A 76 20.81 11.30 -7.14
CA ASN A 76 19.86 11.41 -8.25
C ASN A 76 18.42 11.42 -7.72
N VAL A 77 17.70 12.52 -7.95
CA VAL A 77 16.30 12.71 -7.59
C VAL A 77 15.44 12.73 -8.86
N THR A 78 14.45 11.85 -8.94
CA THR A 78 13.47 11.84 -10.04
C THR A 78 12.07 12.02 -9.49
N VAL A 79 11.34 13.02 -9.98
CA VAL A 79 9.95 13.31 -9.61
C VAL A 79 9.03 12.89 -10.74
N TYR A 80 8.02 12.08 -10.43
CA TYR A 80 6.97 11.66 -11.38
C TYR A 80 5.62 12.21 -10.92
N ASN A 81 4.82 12.74 -11.85
CA ASN A 81 3.42 13.11 -11.63
C ASN A 81 2.55 12.35 -12.64
N GLY A 82 1.48 11.72 -12.15
CA GLY A 82 0.44 11.11 -12.99
C GLY A 82 -0.72 12.09 -13.21
N GLN A 83 -1.37 11.99 -14.38
CA GLN A 83 -2.61 12.71 -14.70
C GLN A 83 -3.83 11.86 -14.39
#